data_AF-A0A2G3E968-F1
#
_entry.id   AF-A0A2G3E968-F1
#
_cell.length_a   1.000
_cell.length_b   1.000
_cell.length_c   1.000
_cell.angle_alpha   90.00
_cell.angle_beta   90.00
_cell.angle_gamma   90.00
#
_symmetry.space_group_name_H-M   'P 1'
#
loop_
_entity.id
_entity.type
_entity.pdbx_description
1 polymer ?
#
loop_
_entity_poly.entity_id
_entity_poly.type
_entity_poly.pdbx_seq_one_letter_code
_entity_poly.pdbx_strand_id
1 'polypeptide(L)'
;MMTSIERITKMEAILEQATAAMDELEQKIDNLYKMQDDIKKLEAYYSGEEWKRDFSLDEKGKLPKELKRGVLSEDAIYDLLERNKELMATVCNYKD
;
A
#
# COMPACT_ATOMS: atom_id res chain seq x y z
N MET A 1 -32.03 -1.02 -34.34
CA MET A 1 -31.80 0.04 -33.33
C MET A 1 -32.14 -0.57 -31.99
N MET A 2 -31.27 -0.46 -30.98
CA MET A 2 -31.64 -0.92 -29.63
C MET A 2 -32.86 -0.15 -29.15
N THR A 3 -33.79 -0.84 -28.50
CA THR A 3 -34.94 -0.26 -27.83
C THR A 3 -34.52 0.53 -26.60
N SER A 4 -35.42 1.37 -26.08
CA SER A 4 -35.16 2.10 -24.84
C SER A 4 -34.91 1.14 -23.65
N ILE A 5 -35.63 0.01 -23.59
CA ILE A 5 -35.47 -0.98 -22.52
C ILE A 5 -34.06 -1.60 -22.58
N GLU A 6 -33.60 -2.05 -23.75
CA GLU A 6 -32.26 -2.64 -23.91
C GLU A 6 -31.14 -1.65 -23.55
N ARG A 7 -31.31 -0.37 -23.92
CA ARG A 7 -30.34 0.67 -23.56
C ARG A 7 -30.30 0.90 -22.05
N ILE A 8 -31.47 1.02 -21.40
CA ILE A 8 -31.56 1.23 -19.95
C ILE A 8 -30.95 0.05 -19.19
N THR A 9 -31.32 -1.20 -19.52
CA THR A 9 -30.75 -2.39 -18.87
C THR A 9 -29.23 -2.45 -19.00
N LYS A 10 -28.68 -2.08 -20.17
CA LYS A 10 -27.24 -2.02 -20.36
C LYS A 10 -26.58 -0.94 -19.50
N MET A 11 -27.20 0.24 -19.38
CA MET A 11 -26.65 1.33 -18.57
C MET A 11 -26.74 1.03 -17.08
N GLU A 12 -27.82 0.40 -16.60
CA GLU A 12 -27.96 -0.06 -15.21
C GLU A 12 -26.84 -1.04 -14.84
N ALA A 13 -26.58 -2.04 -15.69
CA ALA A 13 -25.50 -2.99 -15.45
C ALA A 13 -24.11 -2.33 -15.43
N ILE A 14 -23.89 -1.28 -16.23
CA ILE A 14 -22.65 -0.48 -16.20
C ILE A 14 -22.57 0.33 -14.92
N LEU A 15 -23.67 0.97 -14.51
CA LEU A 15 -23.74 1.76 -13.27
C LEU A 15 -23.40 0.89 -12.06
N GLU A 16 -24.04 -0.28 -11.93
CA GLU A 16 -23.79 -1.21 -10.82
C GLU A 16 -22.32 -1.65 -10.77
N GLN A 17 -21.74 -2.03 -11.91
CA GLN A 17 -20.34 -2.43 -11.98
C GLN A 17 -19.37 -1.28 -11.66
N ALA A 18 -19.67 -0.08 -12.16
CA ALA A 18 -18.85 1.09 -11.90
C ALA A 18 -18.89 1.47 -10.42
N THR A 19 -20.07 1.50 -9.80
CA THR A 19 -20.24 1.79 -8.38
C THR A 19 -19.48 0.77 -7.52
N ALA A 20 -19.63 -0.54 -7.78
CA ALA A 20 -18.92 -1.56 -7.02
C ALA A 20 -17.39 -1.42 -7.12
N ALA A 21 -16.86 -1.09 -8.30
CA ALA A 21 -15.43 -0.86 -8.49
C ALA A 21 -14.92 0.38 -7.76
N MET A 22 -15.71 1.46 -7.73
CA MET A 22 -15.39 2.69 -7.00
C MET A 22 -15.37 2.43 -5.48
N ASP A 23 -16.41 1.77 -4.94
CA ASP A 23 -16.52 1.44 -3.53
C ASP A 23 -15.33 0.56 -3.07
N GLU A 24 -14.94 -0.43 -3.88
CA GLU A 24 -13.77 -1.26 -3.57
C GLU A 24 -12.49 -0.42 -3.54
N LEU A 25 -12.29 0.45 -4.55
CA LEU A 25 -11.09 1.28 -4.63
C LEU A 25 -11.00 2.25 -3.45
N GLU A 26 -12.09 2.92 -3.10
CA GLU A 26 -12.18 3.81 -1.93
C GLU A 26 -11.80 3.05 -0.65
N GLN A 27 -12.31 1.83 -0.48
CA GLN A 27 -11.97 1.01 0.68
C GLN A 27 -10.48 0.64 0.73
N LYS A 28 -9.83 0.35 -0.41
CA LYS A 28 -8.38 0.09 -0.47
C LYS A 28 -7.57 1.34 -0.16
N ILE A 29 -7.98 2.49 -0.69
CA ILE A 29 -7.37 3.80 -0.42
C ILE A 29 -7.41 4.11 1.07
N ASP A 30 -8.57 3.94 1.71
CA ASP A 30 -8.72 4.20 3.14
C ASP A 30 -7.87 3.24 4.00
N ASN A 31 -7.71 2.00 3.58
CA ASN A 31 -6.79 1.07 4.25
C ASN A 31 -5.33 1.52 4.13
N LEU A 32 -4.91 2.03 2.98
CA LEU A 32 -3.57 2.61 2.80
C LEU A 32 -3.37 3.87 3.66
N TYR A 33 -4.39 4.72 3.79
CA TYR A 33 -4.35 5.88 4.69
C TYR A 33 -4.16 5.46 6.16
N LYS A 34 -4.91 4.46 6.62
CA LYS A 34 -4.80 3.93 7.99
C LYS A 34 -3.41 3.34 8.27
N MET A 35 -2.70 2.90 7.23
CA MET A 35 -1.35 2.34 7.36
C MET A 35 -0.24 3.39 7.43
N GLN A 36 -0.52 4.67 7.14
CA GLN A 36 0.54 5.69 7.05
C GLN A 36 1.29 5.89 8.37
N ASP A 37 0.62 5.76 9.52
CA ASP A 37 1.30 5.88 10.81
C ASP A 37 2.26 4.71 11.09
N ASP A 38 1.92 3.51 10.64
CA ASP A 38 2.81 2.35 10.75
C ASP A 38 3.94 2.39 9.72
N ILE A 39 3.68 2.91 8.52
CA ILE A 39 4.73 3.16 7.51
C ILE A 39 5.73 4.19 8.03
N LYS A 40 5.28 5.25 8.72
CA LYS A 40 6.18 6.21 9.39
C LYS A 40 7.00 5.55 10.50
N LYS A 41 6.43 4.60 11.26
CA LYS A 41 7.21 3.82 12.24
C LYS A 41 8.27 2.97 11.56
N LEU A 42 7.95 2.36 10.42
CA LEU A 42 8.90 1.59 9.62
C LEU A 42 10.04 2.47 9.08
N GLU A 43 9.72 3.68 8.59
CA GLU A 43 10.70 4.68 8.17
C GLU A 43 11.61 5.13 9.33
N ALA A 44 11.01 5.39 10.50
CA ALA A 44 11.75 5.76 11.72
C ALA A 44 12.67 4.64 12.20
N TYR A 45 12.22 3.38 12.12
CA TYR A 45 13.05 2.22 12.40
C TYR A 45 14.25 2.15 11.43
N TYR A 46 13.98 2.21 10.13
CA TYR A 46 15.01 2.11 9.07
C TYR A 46 16.07 3.21 9.16
N SER A 47 15.67 4.44 9.43
CA SER A 47 16.57 5.58 9.60
C SER A 47 17.25 5.65 10.98
N GLY A 48 16.83 4.80 11.92
CA GLY A 48 17.23 4.82 13.32
C GLY A 48 18.44 3.93 13.66
N GLU A 49 18.93 4.09 14.88
CA GLU A 49 20.03 3.29 15.43
C GLU A 49 19.63 1.84 15.75
N GLU A 50 18.33 1.56 15.89
CA GLU A 50 17.81 0.21 16.13
C GLU A 50 18.03 -0.68 14.91
N TRP A 51 17.67 -0.22 13.71
CA TRP A 51 17.90 -0.97 12.48
C TRP A 51 19.39 -1.28 12.28
N LYS A 52 20.30 -0.32 12.52
CA LYS A 52 21.76 -0.54 12.42
C LYS A 52 22.25 -1.61 13.39
N ARG A 53 21.70 -1.62 14.60
CA ARG A 53 22.04 -2.62 15.63
C ARG A 53 21.57 -3.99 15.21
N ASP A 54 20.33 -4.10 14.76
CA ASP A 54 19.72 -5.37 14.36
C ASP A 54 20.38 -5.95 13.12
N PHE A 55 20.70 -5.09 12.14
CA PHE A 55 21.52 -5.44 10.98
C PHE A 55 22.90 -5.97 11.40
N SER A 56 23.58 -5.31 12.33
CA SER A 56 24.87 -5.78 12.85
C SER A 56 24.77 -7.12 13.59
N LEU A 57 23.66 -7.41 14.27
CA LEU A 57 23.43 -8.71 14.91
C LEU A 57 23.23 -9.80 13.86
N ASP A 58 22.55 -9.47 12.76
CA ASP A 58 22.32 -10.39 11.66
C ASP A 58 23.62 -10.77 10.94
N GLU A 59 24.43 -9.77 10.58
CA GLU A 59 25.78 -9.94 9.99
C GLU A 59 26.70 -10.80 10.86
N LYS A 60 26.54 -10.74 12.19
CA LYS A 60 27.29 -11.55 13.16
C LYS A 60 26.73 -12.96 13.35
N GLY A 61 25.65 -13.33 12.65
CA GLY A 61 24.98 -14.62 12.80
C GLY A 61 24.33 -14.81 14.17
N LYS A 62 23.99 -13.72 14.87
CA LYS A 62 23.42 -13.77 16.23
C LYS A 62 21.90 -13.89 16.24
N LEU A 63 21.25 -13.83 15.08
CA LEU A 63 19.80 -13.97 14.96
C LEU A 63 19.42 -15.42 14.60
N PRO A 64 18.28 -15.96 15.11
CA PRO A 64 17.82 -17.31 14.80
C PRO A 64 17.64 -17.53 13.31
N LYS A 65 18.07 -18.67 12.75
CA LYS A 65 18.01 -18.93 11.30
C LYS A 65 16.61 -18.76 10.71
N GLU A 66 15.57 -19.12 11.45
CA GLU A 66 14.18 -19.05 10.96
C GLU A 66 13.51 -17.68 11.10
N LEU A 67 14.23 -16.69 11.63
CA LEU A 67 13.73 -15.32 11.70
C LEU A 67 13.56 -14.76 10.28
N LYS A 68 12.37 -14.26 9.95
CA LYS A 68 12.17 -13.45 8.75
C LYS A 68 12.86 -12.11 8.92
N ARG A 69 13.76 -11.77 7.99
CA ARG A 69 14.63 -10.60 8.07
C ARG A 69 14.47 -9.65 6.89
N GLY A 70 13.29 -9.64 6.25
CA GLY A 70 13.04 -8.75 5.11
C GLY A 70 13.26 -7.28 5.46
N VAL A 71 13.04 -6.87 6.71
CA VAL A 71 13.31 -5.51 7.18
C VAL A 71 14.81 -5.17 7.29
N LEU A 72 15.70 -6.17 7.25
CA LEU A 72 17.15 -6.00 7.29
C LEU A 72 17.78 -6.02 5.89
N SER A 73 17.01 -6.29 4.83
CA SER A 73 17.46 -5.90 3.50
C SER A 73 17.24 -4.40 3.32
N GLU A 74 18.31 -3.67 2.98
CA GLU A 74 18.25 -2.22 2.72
C GLU A 74 17.18 -1.89 1.66
N ASP A 75 17.13 -2.67 0.58
CA ASP A 75 16.24 -2.42 -0.56
C ASP A 75 14.75 -2.53 -0.21
N ALA A 76 14.34 -3.50 0.62
CA ALA A 76 12.92 -3.78 0.82
C ALA A 76 12.16 -2.64 1.52
N ILE A 77 12.77 -1.97 2.50
CA ILE A 77 12.13 -0.82 3.16
C ILE A 77 12.19 0.39 2.23
N TYR A 78 13.33 0.62 1.56
CA TYR A 78 13.48 1.72 0.62
C TYR A 78 12.41 1.68 -0.49
N ASP A 79 12.28 0.54 -1.18
CA ASP A 79 11.30 0.34 -2.26
C ASP A 79 9.86 0.54 -1.78
N LEU A 80 9.55 0.10 -0.55
CA LEU A 80 8.24 0.29 0.05
C LEU A 80 7.95 1.77 0.29
N LEU A 81 8.92 2.52 0.84
CA LEU A 81 8.76 3.95 1.13
C LEU A 81 8.62 4.78 -0.15
N GLU A 82 9.42 4.48 -1.18
CA GLU A 82 9.31 5.13 -2.49
C GLU A 82 7.95 4.87 -3.13
N ARG A 83 7.54 3.59 -3.19
CA ARG A 83 6.24 3.22 -3.72
C ARG A 83 5.08 3.85 -2.94
N ASN A 84 5.18 3.92 -1.60
CA ASN A 84 4.16 4.58 -0.78
C ASN A 84 4.05 6.06 -1.13
N LYS A 85 5.18 6.77 -1.29
CA LYS A 85 5.20 8.18 -1.68
C LYS A 85 4.51 8.42 -3.02
N GLU A 86 4.80 7.61 -4.03
CA GLU A 86 4.19 7.71 -5.36
C GLU A 86 2.67 7.46 -5.33
N LEU A 87 2.25 6.41 -4.61
CA LEU A 87 0.83 6.09 -4.47
C LEU A 87 0.08 7.18 -3.71
N MET A 88 0.64 7.70 -2.61
CA MET A 88 0.02 8.78 -1.85
C MET A 88 -0.07 10.08 -2.65
N ALA A 89 0.92 10.39 -3.49
CA ALA A 89 0.83 11.53 -4.40
C ALA A 89 -0.33 11.36 -5.40
N THR A 90 -0.52 10.15 -5.91
CA THR A 90 -1.63 9.84 -6.81
C THR A 90 -2.97 9.96 -6.09
N VAL A 91 -3.10 9.37 -4.90
CA VAL A 91 -4.34 9.34 -4.12
C VAL A 91 -4.75 10.73 -3.63
N CYS A 92 -3.81 11.56 -3.15
CA CYS A 92 -4.14 12.92 -2.70
C CYS A 92 -4.67 13.79 -3.83
N ASN A 93 -4.15 13.64 -5.05
CA ASN A 93 -4.67 14.35 -6.23
C ASN A 93 -6.12 14.00 -6.58
N TYR A 94 -6.70 12.93 -6.01
CA TYR A 94 -8.11 12.56 -6.17
C TYR A 94 -9.01 13.05 -5.03
N LYS A 95 -8.45 13.55 -3.91
CA LYS A 95 -9.22 14.02 -2.75
C LYS A 95 -9.34 15.56 -2.67
N ASP A 96 -8.62 16.29 -3.53
CA ASP A 96 -8.70 17.75 -3.71
C ASP A 96 -9.60 18.12 -4.91
#